data_AF-A0A1I5EBV8-F1
#
_entry.id   AF-A0A1I5EBV8-F1
#
_cell.length_a   1.000
_cell.length_b   1.000
_cell.length_c   1.000
_cell.angle_alpha   90.00
_cell.angle_beta   90.00
_cell.angle_gamma   90.00
#
_symmetry.space_group_name_H-M   'P 1'
#
loop_
_entity.id
_entity.type
_entity.pdbx_description
1 polymer ?
#
loop_
_entity_poly.entity_id
_entity_poly.type
_entity_poly.pdbx_seq_one_letter_code
_entity_poly.pdbx_strand_id
1 'polypeptide(L)'
;MEIDINKLDTAILYLQRIADGKNPVNNMPAESDSVLNNPNVIRCMYFTKEILEEVRRNGGNIGKKSSKKDLPPFPTDVLKDYLYRADKPITKFVEQMNELVDSNIYQKISYKVISDYLKENGYLMAVDMPDGKTNNRATEKGNAIGIISEERTSTSGKPYIATLYTEKAQSYIIEHINEILG
;
A
#
# COMPACT_ATOMS: atom_id res chain seq x y z
N MET A 1 -22.46 -15.54 -5.85
CA MET A 1 -22.11 -16.79 -6.53
C MET A 1 -20.93 -17.37 -5.78
N GLU A 2 -21.05 -18.57 -5.24
CA GLU A 2 -19.93 -19.25 -4.58
C GLU A 2 -19.08 -19.90 -5.69
N ILE A 3 -17.79 -19.61 -5.72
CA ILE A 3 -16.87 -20.16 -6.72
C ILE A 3 -16.21 -21.41 -6.16
N ASP A 4 -16.29 -22.48 -6.92
CA ASP A 4 -15.54 -23.70 -6.66
C ASP A 4 -14.04 -23.45 -6.93
N ILE A 5 -13.25 -23.40 -5.86
CA ILE A 5 -11.82 -23.12 -5.91
C ILE A 5 -11.06 -24.15 -6.74
N ASN A 6 -11.45 -25.43 -6.71
CA ASN A 6 -10.78 -26.46 -7.49
C ASN A 6 -10.98 -26.24 -9.00
N LYS A 7 -12.18 -25.79 -9.40
CA LYS A 7 -12.45 -25.42 -10.79
C LYS A 7 -11.69 -24.16 -11.20
N LEU A 8 -11.56 -23.20 -10.29
CA LEU A 8 -10.78 -21.99 -10.53
C LEU A 8 -9.28 -22.30 -10.73
N ASP A 9 -8.69 -23.13 -9.88
CA ASP A 9 -7.31 -23.58 -10.02
C ASP A 9 -7.08 -24.37 -11.32
N THR A 10 -8.04 -25.23 -11.68
CA THR A 10 -8.00 -25.95 -12.96
C THR A 10 -8.06 -25.00 -14.15
N ALA A 11 -8.91 -23.97 -14.10
CA ALA A 11 -9.01 -22.96 -15.15
C ALA A 11 -7.70 -22.16 -15.28
N ILE A 12 -7.12 -21.70 -14.18
CA ILE A 12 -5.82 -21.00 -14.16
C ILE A 12 -4.73 -21.87 -14.78
N LEU A 13 -4.66 -23.15 -14.40
CA LEU A 13 -3.71 -24.11 -14.95
C LEU A 13 -3.87 -24.27 -16.47
N TYR A 14 -5.10 -24.40 -16.96
CA TYR A 14 -5.37 -24.57 -18.38
C TYR A 14 -5.03 -23.33 -19.19
N LEU A 15 -5.35 -22.14 -18.69
CA LEU A 15 -4.98 -20.87 -19.33
C LEU A 15 -3.46 -20.72 -19.42
N GLN A 16 -2.72 -21.08 -18.36
CA GLN A 16 -1.25 -21.08 -18.38
C GLN A 16 -0.72 -22.01 -19.47
N ARG A 17 -1.21 -23.26 -19.54
CA ARG A 17 -0.79 -24.23 -20.55
C ARG A 17 -1.04 -23.72 -21.97
N ILE A 18 -2.21 -23.14 -22.23
CA ILE A 18 -2.52 -22.56 -23.54
C ILE A 18 -1.57 -21.40 -23.86
N ALA A 19 -1.34 -20.50 -22.90
CA ALA A 19 -0.45 -19.37 -23.08
C ALA A 19 1.00 -19.81 -23.37
N ASP A 20 1.42 -20.94 -22.84
CA ASP A 20 2.72 -21.57 -23.09
C ASP A 20 2.76 -22.37 -24.41
N GLY A 21 1.71 -22.31 -25.24
CA GLY A 21 1.62 -23.05 -26.50
C GLY A 21 1.43 -24.56 -26.31
N LYS A 22 0.80 -24.98 -25.21
CA LYS A 22 0.56 -26.39 -24.85
C LYS A 22 -0.93 -26.71 -24.81
N ASN A 23 -1.25 -27.97 -25.09
CA ASN A 23 -2.59 -28.50 -24.91
C ASN A 23 -2.99 -28.42 -23.42
N PRO A 24 -4.15 -27.82 -23.09
CA PRO A 24 -4.56 -27.59 -21.71
C PRO A 24 -4.82 -28.89 -20.93
N VAL A 25 -5.22 -29.97 -21.59
CA VAL A 25 -5.59 -31.23 -20.94
C VAL A 25 -4.35 -32.06 -20.60
N ASN A 26 -3.48 -32.30 -21.58
CA ASN A 26 -2.35 -33.22 -21.43
C ASN A 26 -0.97 -32.54 -21.34
N ASN A 27 -0.92 -31.20 -21.43
CA ASN A 27 0.30 -30.39 -21.32
C ASN A 27 1.36 -30.66 -22.41
N MET A 28 1.01 -31.36 -23.49
CA MET A 28 1.91 -31.56 -24.63
C MET A 28 2.00 -30.27 -25.46
N PRO A 29 3.15 -29.98 -26.11
CA PRO A 29 3.25 -28.87 -27.06
C PRO A 29 2.17 -28.97 -28.13
N ALA A 30 1.56 -27.84 -28.49
CA ALA A 30 0.65 -27.76 -29.60
C ALA A 30 1.43 -27.83 -30.93
N GLU A 31 0.77 -28.34 -31.98
CA GLU A 31 1.32 -28.33 -33.33
C GLU A 31 1.69 -26.90 -33.76
N SER A 32 2.72 -26.77 -34.59
CA SER A 32 3.30 -25.47 -34.94
C SER A 32 2.31 -24.48 -35.57
N ASP A 33 1.35 -24.95 -36.36
CA ASP A 33 0.30 -24.19 -37.03
C ASP A 33 -0.99 -24.05 -36.19
N SER A 34 -0.97 -24.51 -34.94
CA SER A 34 -2.11 -24.44 -34.04
C SER A 34 -2.50 -22.99 -33.72
N VAL A 35 -3.82 -22.74 -33.66
CA VAL A 35 -4.39 -21.46 -33.20
C VAL A 35 -3.90 -21.07 -31.80
N LEU A 36 -3.47 -22.04 -30.97
CA LEU A 36 -2.93 -21.78 -29.63
C LEU A 36 -1.60 -21.03 -29.67
N ASN A 37 -0.82 -21.16 -30.74
CA ASN A 37 0.44 -20.44 -30.93
C ASN A 37 0.23 -19.02 -31.46
N ASN A 38 -1.02 -18.60 -31.72
CA ASN A 38 -1.30 -17.25 -32.18
C ASN A 38 -0.95 -16.22 -31.08
N PRO A 39 -0.13 -15.19 -31.36
CA PRO A 39 0.28 -14.21 -30.37
C PRO A 39 -0.86 -13.45 -29.68
N ASN A 40 -2.01 -13.28 -30.34
CA ASN A 40 -3.20 -12.67 -29.74
C ASN A 40 -3.87 -13.61 -28.74
N VAL A 41 -3.94 -14.90 -29.08
CA VAL A 41 -4.50 -15.94 -28.19
C VAL A 41 -3.64 -16.04 -26.93
N ILE A 42 -2.31 -16.14 -27.08
CA ILE A 42 -1.37 -16.18 -25.95
C ILE A 42 -1.57 -14.99 -25.01
N ARG A 43 -1.58 -13.75 -25.55
CA ARG A 43 -1.80 -12.54 -24.76
C ARG A 43 -3.15 -12.53 -24.04
N CYS A 44 -4.22 -12.93 -24.72
CA CYS A 44 -5.55 -13.04 -24.11
C CYS A 44 -5.57 -14.07 -22.97
N MET A 45 -4.89 -15.21 -23.11
CA MET A 45 -4.84 -16.22 -22.06
C MET A 45 -4.07 -15.74 -20.84
N TYR A 46 -2.92 -15.08 -21.01
CA TYR A 46 -2.18 -14.48 -19.88
C TYR A 46 -3.01 -13.41 -19.16
N PHE A 47 -3.63 -12.50 -19.89
CA PHE A 47 -4.51 -11.48 -19.30
C PHE A 47 -5.66 -12.12 -18.50
N THR A 48 -6.34 -13.12 -19.08
CA THR A 48 -7.43 -13.83 -18.42
C THR A 48 -6.93 -14.55 -17.15
N LYS A 49 -5.75 -15.16 -17.22
CA LYS A 49 -5.11 -15.83 -16.09
C LYS A 49 -4.83 -14.86 -14.94
N GLU A 50 -4.32 -13.67 -15.22
CA GLU A 50 -4.06 -12.65 -14.20
C GLU A 50 -5.33 -12.26 -13.42
N ILE A 51 -6.45 -12.09 -14.14
CA ILE A 51 -7.76 -11.81 -13.52
C ILE A 51 -8.21 -12.98 -12.64
N LEU A 52 -8.12 -14.22 -13.14
CA LEU A 52 -8.55 -15.40 -12.36
C LEU A 52 -7.66 -15.64 -11.14
N GLU A 53 -6.37 -15.35 -11.23
CA GLU A 53 -5.46 -15.39 -10.09
C GLU A 53 -5.84 -14.33 -9.04
N GLU A 54 -6.34 -13.16 -9.44
CA GLU A 54 -6.89 -12.16 -8.50
C GLU A 54 -8.15 -12.69 -7.81
N VAL A 55 -9.07 -13.31 -8.56
CA VAL A 55 -10.27 -13.94 -7.99
C VAL A 55 -9.88 -15.05 -6.99
N ARG A 56 -8.84 -15.82 -7.31
CA ARG A 56 -8.31 -16.86 -6.41
C ARG A 56 -7.71 -16.27 -5.14
N ARG A 57 -6.90 -15.21 -5.26
CA ARG A 57 -6.37 -14.46 -4.10
C ARG A 57 -7.49 -13.91 -3.22
N ASN A 58 -8.62 -13.53 -3.83
CA ASN A 58 -9.81 -13.08 -3.13
C ASN A 58 -10.72 -14.23 -2.62
N GLY A 59 -10.23 -15.47 -2.57
CA GLY A 59 -10.97 -16.62 -2.07
C GLY A 59 -12.21 -16.99 -2.90
N GLY A 60 -12.20 -16.71 -4.20
CA GLY A 60 -13.33 -16.99 -5.10
C GLY A 60 -14.44 -15.94 -5.06
N ASN A 61 -14.21 -14.76 -4.49
CA ASN A 61 -15.20 -13.68 -4.46
C ASN A 61 -15.09 -12.80 -5.72
N ILE A 62 -16.15 -12.78 -6.54
CA ILE A 62 -16.29 -11.85 -7.68
C ILE A 62 -17.25 -10.72 -7.30
N GLY A 63 -16.84 -9.47 -7.53
CA GLY A 63 -17.70 -8.28 -7.39
C GLY A 63 -17.70 -7.62 -6.00
N LYS A 64 -17.14 -8.26 -4.97
CA LYS A 64 -16.67 -7.55 -3.77
C LYS A 64 -15.21 -7.22 -4.01
N LYS A 65 -14.87 -5.92 -4.12
CA LYS A 65 -13.48 -5.49 -3.82
C LYS A 65 -13.14 -6.18 -2.51
N SER A 66 -12.08 -7.00 -2.49
CA SER A 66 -11.54 -7.52 -1.23
C SER A 66 -11.51 -6.32 -0.29
N SER A 67 -12.24 -6.43 0.82
CA SER A 67 -12.23 -5.33 1.75
C SER A 67 -10.76 -5.25 2.18
N LYS A 68 -10.13 -4.07 2.12
CA LYS A 68 -8.72 -3.92 2.54
C LYS A 68 -8.44 -4.47 3.95
N LYS A 69 -9.49 -4.83 4.71
CA LYS A 69 -9.48 -5.54 5.99
C LYS A 69 -9.00 -7.00 5.93
N ASP A 70 -9.05 -7.67 4.77
CA ASP A 70 -8.67 -9.09 4.67
C ASP A 70 -7.18 -9.29 4.32
N LEU A 71 -6.45 -8.20 4.04
CA LEU A 71 -5.00 -8.25 3.82
C LEU A 71 -4.28 -8.41 5.17
N PRO A 72 -3.17 -9.18 5.23
CA PRO A 72 -2.26 -9.15 6.37
C PRO A 72 -1.84 -7.73 6.78
N PRO A 73 -1.56 -7.49 8.07
CA PRO A 73 -1.07 -6.20 8.54
C PRO A 73 0.27 -5.82 7.89
N PHE A 74 0.62 -4.53 7.95
CA PHE A 74 1.89 -4.05 7.42
C PHE A 74 3.07 -4.76 8.13
N PRO A 75 3.98 -5.41 7.39
CA PRO A 75 5.13 -6.10 7.97
C PRO A 75 6.19 -5.09 8.41
N THR A 76 6.23 -4.74 9.70
CA THR A 76 7.11 -3.67 10.21
C THR A 76 8.60 -3.93 10.01
N ASP A 77 9.02 -5.20 9.91
CA ASP A 77 10.41 -5.59 9.66
C ASP A 77 11.00 -5.02 8.36
N VAL A 78 10.17 -4.69 7.36
CA VAL A 78 10.65 -4.07 6.10
C VAL A 78 11.15 -2.65 6.30
N LEU A 79 10.80 -2.00 7.41
CA LEU A 79 11.20 -0.62 7.70
C LEU A 79 12.70 -0.49 8.02
N LYS A 80 13.40 -1.60 8.27
CA LYS A 80 14.87 -1.61 8.36
C LYS A 80 15.55 -1.14 7.07
N ASP A 81 14.86 -1.28 5.94
CA ASP A 81 15.34 -0.88 4.61
C ASP A 81 14.87 0.55 4.25
N TYR A 82 14.23 1.26 5.19
CA TYR A 82 13.80 2.64 4.99
C TYR A 82 15.02 3.58 4.88
N LEU A 83 15.03 4.41 3.85
CA LEU A 83 16.06 5.42 3.63
C LEU A 83 15.48 6.82 3.78
N TYR A 84 16.11 7.64 4.62
CA TYR A 84 15.80 9.07 4.65
C TYR A 84 16.06 9.70 3.28
N ARG A 85 15.09 10.49 2.79
CA ARG A 85 15.22 11.21 1.50
C ARG A 85 15.22 12.73 1.68
N ALA A 86 14.45 13.24 2.64
CA ALA A 86 14.24 14.67 2.89
C ALA A 86 13.35 14.86 4.12
N ASP A 87 13.29 16.07 4.65
CA ASP A 87 12.25 16.49 5.60
C ASP A 87 10.91 16.55 4.89
N LYS A 88 9.87 15.96 5.47
CA LYS A 88 8.57 15.84 4.78
C LYS A 88 7.39 15.81 5.73
N PRO A 89 6.18 16.20 5.26
CA PRO A 89 4.95 16.03 6.04
C PRO A 89 4.65 14.55 6.34
N ILE A 90 3.88 14.29 7.39
CA ILE A 90 3.51 12.92 7.81
C ILE A 90 2.91 12.08 6.68
N THR A 91 2.12 12.70 5.80
CA THR A 91 1.50 12.01 4.66
C THR A 91 2.55 11.49 3.68
N LYS A 92 3.54 12.31 3.34
CA LYS A 92 4.65 11.92 2.45
C LYS A 92 5.62 10.94 3.10
N PHE A 93 5.80 11.04 4.41
CA PHE A 93 6.56 10.05 5.18
C PHE A 93 5.91 8.68 5.12
N VAL A 94 4.61 8.60 5.45
CA VAL A 94 3.84 7.35 5.45
C VAL A 94 3.65 6.79 4.04
N GLU A 95 3.48 7.65 3.03
CA GLU A 95 3.50 7.21 1.62
C GLU A 95 4.80 6.48 1.30
N GLN A 96 5.95 7.03 1.67
CA GLN A 96 7.24 6.38 1.44
C GLN A 96 7.39 5.07 2.23
N MET A 97 6.94 4.99 3.48
CA MET A 97 6.96 3.71 4.22
C MET A 97 6.15 2.64 3.49
N ASN A 98 5.00 3.03 2.95
CA ASN A 98 4.12 2.12 2.20
C ASN A 98 4.67 1.75 0.81
N GLU A 99 5.71 2.42 0.28
CA GLU A 99 6.40 2.01 -0.96
C GLU A 99 7.22 0.73 -0.76
N LEU A 100 7.55 0.37 0.48
CA LEU A 100 8.35 -0.81 0.80
C LEU A 100 7.56 -2.13 0.72
N VAL A 101 6.25 -2.07 0.46
CA VAL A 101 5.37 -3.24 0.42
C VAL A 101 4.42 -3.17 -0.79
N ASP A 102 4.04 -4.34 -1.32
CA ASP A 102 2.96 -4.42 -2.29
C ASP A 102 1.60 -4.24 -1.59
N SER A 103 0.92 -3.15 -1.88
CA SER A 103 -0.38 -2.83 -1.28
C SER A 103 -1.56 -3.68 -1.78
N ASN A 104 -1.32 -4.59 -2.72
CA ASN A 104 -2.25 -5.66 -3.07
C ASN A 104 -2.08 -6.89 -2.17
N ILE A 105 -0.97 -6.98 -1.42
CA ILE A 105 -0.63 -8.10 -0.54
C ILE A 105 -0.75 -7.70 0.93
N TYR A 106 -0.38 -6.47 1.30
CA TYR A 106 -0.38 -6.00 2.69
C TYR A 106 -1.25 -4.75 2.89
N GLN A 107 -1.76 -4.60 4.10
CA GLN A 107 -2.39 -3.34 4.53
C GLN A 107 -1.36 -2.19 4.53
N LYS A 108 -1.84 -0.99 4.20
CA LYS A 108 -1.03 0.24 4.31
C LYS A 108 -1.13 0.81 5.71
N ILE A 109 -0.03 1.37 6.20
CA ILE A 109 -0.05 2.24 7.38
C ILE A 109 -0.86 3.49 7.04
N SER A 110 -1.81 3.83 7.90
CA SER A 110 -2.54 5.09 7.84
C SER A 110 -1.77 6.18 8.58
N TYR A 111 -1.56 7.34 7.94
CA TYR A 111 -0.91 8.48 8.59
C TYR A 111 -1.65 8.95 9.84
N LYS A 112 -2.97 8.67 9.93
CA LYS A 112 -3.77 9.01 11.10
C LYS A 112 -3.29 8.28 12.35
N VAL A 113 -2.99 6.98 12.23
CA VAL A 113 -2.52 6.16 13.37
C VAL A 113 -1.27 6.78 13.99
N ILE A 114 -0.29 7.13 13.16
CA ILE A 114 0.93 7.82 13.63
C ILE A 114 0.61 9.21 14.20
N SER A 115 -0.22 9.99 13.51
CA SER A 115 -0.56 11.35 13.96
C SER A 115 -1.31 11.35 15.29
N ASP A 116 -2.20 10.39 15.50
CA ASP A 116 -3.02 10.26 16.71
C ASP A 116 -2.17 9.79 17.87
N TYR A 117 -1.32 8.77 17.69
CA TYR A 117 -0.30 8.38 18.68
C TYR A 117 0.57 9.57 19.11
N LEU A 118 1.06 10.36 18.14
CA LEU A 118 1.89 11.52 18.43
C LEU A 118 1.15 12.61 19.22
N LYS A 119 -0.17 12.78 19.01
CA LYS A 119 -0.99 13.70 19.80
C LYS A 119 -1.23 13.16 21.20
N GLU A 120 -1.64 11.91 21.33
CA GLU A 120 -1.93 11.24 22.59
C GLU A 120 -0.70 11.24 23.51
N ASN A 121 0.49 11.10 22.92
CA ASN A 121 1.77 11.14 23.64
C ASN A 121 2.38 12.55 23.76
N GLY A 122 1.66 13.60 23.36
CA GLY A 122 2.04 15.00 23.56
C GLY A 122 3.18 15.50 22.67
N TYR A 123 3.50 14.83 21.57
CA TYR A 123 4.46 15.30 20.55
C TYR A 123 3.82 16.32 19.60
N LEU A 124 2.52 16.20 19.36
CA LEU A 124 1.74 17.13 18.56
C LEU A 124 0.60 17.74 19.38
N MET A 125 0.26 18.98 19.07
CA MET A 125 -0.95 19.65 19.55
C MET A 125 -1.80 20.12 18.37
N ALA A 126 -3.11 20.18 18.58
CA ALA A 126 -4.05 20.76 17.63
C ALA A 126 -4.09 22.28 17.81
N VAL A 127 -4.07 23.03 16.71
CA VAL A 127 -4.14 24.50 16.69
C VAL A 127 -5.26 24.91 15.75
N ASP A 128 -6.16 25.75 16.25
CA ASP A 128 -7.23 26.34 15.45
C ASP A 128 -6.66 27.42 14.52
N MET A 129 -6.98 27.29 13.24
CA MET A 129 -6.58 28.22 12.19
C MET A 129 -7.70 29.25 11.95
N PRO A 130 -7.38 30.45 11.42
CA PRO A 130 -8.37 31.48 11.12
C PRO A 130 -9.47 31.06 10.12
N ASP A 131 -9.24 30.00 9.34
CA ASP A 131 -10.22 29.44 8.40
C ASP A 131 -11.17 28.41 9.04
N GLY A 132 -11.13 28.25 10.36
CA GLY A 132 -11.97 27.32 11.13
C GLY A 132 -11.51 25.86 11.06
N LYS A 133 -10.35 25.59 10.44
CA LYS A 133 -9.74 24.25 10.42
C LYS A 133 -8.74 24.08 11.55
N THR A 134 -8.48 22.83 11.90
CA THR A 134 -7.45 22.48 12.88
C THR A 134 -6.21 21.95 12.17
N ASN A 135 -5.05 22.50 12.52
CA ASN A 135 -3.74 22.01 12.10
C ASN A 135 -3.01 21.33 13.26
N ASN A 136 -2.04 20.48 12.95
CA ASN A 136 -1.15 19.91 13.95
C ASN A 136 0.13 20.74 14.01
N ARG A 137 0.57 21.09 15.21
CA ARG A 137 1.85 21.76 15.50
C ARG A 137 2.69 20.91 16.44
N ALA A 138 4.01 20.93 16.25
CA ALA A 138 4.95 20.29 17.16
C ALA A 138 4.94 20.98 18.54
N THR A 139 4.90 20.18 19.60
CA THR A 139 5.15 20.66 20.97
C THR A 139 6.66 20.74 21.23
N GLU A 140 7.08 21.22 22.41
CA GLU A 140 8.48 21.12 22.82
C GLU A 140 8.99 19.66 22.79
N LYS A 141 8.14 18.71 23.21
CA LYS A 141 8.44 17.27 23.15
C LYS A 141 8.57 16.79 21.71
N GLY A 142 7.70 17.26 20.80
CA GLY A 142 7.80 16.99 19.36
C GLY A 142 9.08 17.54 18.73
N ASN A 143 9.44 18.78 19.07
CA ASN A 143 10.68 19.42 18.63
C ASN A 143 11.91 18.62 19.10
N ALA A 144 11.89 18.09 20.32
CA ALA A 144 13.00 17.30 20.87
C ALA A 144 13.31 16.03 20.05
N ILE A 145 12.30 15.42 19.43
CA ILE A 145 12.47 14.27 18.53
C ILE A 145 12.66 14.69 17.05
N GLY A 146 12.69 15.98 16.75
CA GLY A 146 12.96 16.51 15.41
C GLY A 146 11.72 16.75 14.54
N ILE A 147 10.53 16.89 15.13
CA ILE A 147 9.35 17.39 14.39
C ILE A 147 9.44 18.92 14.37
N ILE A 148 9.34 19.53 13.20
CA ILE A 148 9.42 20.98 13.01
C ILE A 148 8.07 21.50 12.52
N SER A 149 7.64 22.67 13.01
CA SER A 149 6.46 23.37 12.48
C SER A 149 6.84 24.74 11.93
N GLU A 150 6.49 24.98 10.68
CA GLU A 150 6.72 26.24 9.97
C GLU A 150 5.40 26.89 9.57
N GLU A 151 5.30 28.22 9.69
CA GLU A 151 4.20 28.97 9.11
C GLU A 151 4.50 29.21 7.62
N ARG A 152 3.58 28.78 6.77
CA ARG A 152 3.69 28.89 5.31
C ARG A 152 2.45 29.53 4.73
N THR A 153 2.58 30.07 3.53
CA THR A 153 1.46 30.62 2.77
C THR A 153 1.13 29.69 1.60
N SER A 154 -0.14 29.32 1.44
CA SER A 154 -0.59 28.54 0.30
C SER A 154 -0.48 29.34 -1.00
N THR A 155 -0.59 28.67 -2.14
CA THR A 155 -0.71 29.35 -3.45
C THR A 155 -1.92 30.27 -3.55
N SER A 156 -2.95 30.05 -2.72
CA SER A 156 -4.13 30.90 -2.60
C SER A 156 -3.98 32.04 -1.57
N GLY A 157 -2.78 32.26 -1.02
CA GLY A 157 -2.48 33.34 -0.07
C GLY A 157 -2.89 33.05 1.38
N LYS A 158 -3.36 31.84 1.71
CA LYS A 158 -3.82 31.51 3.06
C LYS A 158 -2.67 31.00 3.93
N PRO A 159 -2.49 31.49 5.17
CA PRO A 159 -1.50 30.95 6.09
C PRO A 159 -1.90 29.53 6.54
N TYR A 160 -0.92 28.65 6.65
CA TYR A 160 -1.07 27.29 7.18
C TYR A 160 0.20 26.88 7.93
N ILE A 161 0.07 25.88 8.81
CA ILE A 161 1.21 25.31 9.53
C ILE A 161 1.67 24.06 8.76
N ALA A 162 2.92 24.06 8.31
CA ALA A 162 3.58 22.90 7.75
C ALA A 162 4.36 22.18 8.84
N THR A 163 3.91 20.99 9.21
CA THR A 163 4.61 20.13 10.17
C THR A 163 5.44 19.09 9.41
N LEU A 164 6.76 19.20 9.55
CA LEU A 164 7.76 18.40 8.86
C LEU A 164 8.46 17.46 9.84
N TYR A 165 8.75 16.27 9.34
CA TYR A 165 9.45 15.23 10.07
C TYR A 165 10.86 15.16 9.52
N THR A 166 11.84 15.53 10.33
CA THR A 166 13.26 15.44 9.97
C THR A 166 13.75 14.00 9.95
N GLU A 167 15.01 13.77 9.56
CA GLU A 167 15.66 12.46 9.69
C GLU A 167 15.53 11.89 11.12
N LYS A 168 15.75 12.74 12.13
CA LYS A 168 15.63 12.35 13.55
C LYS A 168 14.21 11.90 13.89
N ALA A 169 13.19 12.64 13.42
CA ALA A 169 11.80 12.29 13.70
C ALA A 169 11.34 11.06 12.94
N GLN A 170 11.74 10.91 11.68
CA GLN A 170 11.43 9.73 10.87
C GLN A 170 12.05 8.47 11.49
N SER A 171 13.31 8.56 11.93
CA SER A 171 14.01 7.45 12.61
C SER A 171 13.33 7.09 13.93
N TYR A 172 13.02 8.09 14.78
CA TYR A 172 12.29 7.87 16.03
C TYR A 172 10.97 7.12 15.82
N ILE A 173 10.18 7.53 14.82
CA ILE A 173 8.88 6.90 14.51
C ILE A 173 9.07 5.48 13.99
N ILE A 174 10.10 5.22 13.17
CA ILE A 174 10.40 3.87 12.67
C ILE A 174 10.82 2.95 13.82
N GLU A 175 11.68 3.42 14.72
CA GLU A 175 12.13 2.66 15.89
C GLU A 175 10.97 2.28 16.82
N HIS A 176 9.95 3.14 16.93
CA HIS A 176 8.78 2.93 17.79
C HIS A 176 7.55 2.43 17.03
N ILE A 177 7.71 1.99 15.77
CA ILE A 177 6.55 1.70 14.91
C ILE A 177 5.67 0.56 15.44
N ASN A 178 6.26 -0.43 16.11
CA ASN A 178 5.51 -1.53 16.70
C ASN A 178 4.64 -1.06 17.89
N GLU A 179 5.10 -0.07 18.65
CA GLU A 179 4.31 0.56 19.72
C GLU A 179 3.17 1.40 19.11
N ILE A 180 3.46 2.12 18.02
CA ILE A 180 2.51 2.99 17.33
C ILE A 180 1.37 2.19 16.67
N LEU A 181 1.68 1.00 16.13
CA LEU A 181 0.72 0.14 15.44
C LEU A 181 0.02 -0.88 16.35
N GLY A 182 0.36 -0.90 17.65
CA GLY A 182 -0.05 -1.88 18.66
C GLY A 182 -1.52 -2.25 18.63
#